data_AF-A0A537PGH8-F1
#
_entry.id   AF-A0A537PGH8-F1
#
_cell.length_a   1.000
_cell.length_b   1.000
_cell.length_c   1.000
_cell.angle_alpha   90.00
_cell.angle_beta   90.00
_cell.angle_gamma   90.00
#
_symmetry.space_group_name_H-M   'P 1'
#
loop_
_entity.id
_entity.type
_entity.pdbx_description
1 polymer ?
#
loop_
_entity_poly.entity_id
_entity_poly.type
_entity_poly.pdbx_seq_one_letter_code
_entity_poly.pdbx_strand_id
1 'polypeptide(L)'
;MGESGPVFVFAHLSDPHLSPVPVPYPWQVFNKRFTSYLGWVLRKRHIHSPVLLETMLADIRGFEPEHIVVTGDLTNIALPAEFIAARRWLEDIGSAADVTVIPGNHDACVRIDWDHSLAHWAQFMSGSGEAGGREAPPSSAGDFPFVRRRGAIAFVGLTSAVPMPVTGTPAAGRLGPQQIAGLRKTLTALGREGMFRVILIHHSPLPAVSIRKALLDAPDFIDVLADAGAELVLHGHLHQSDFEEIAVPGGAIPVIGVPSASARPYRGRPAARYHIYRLSGRRNAWRLDVEVREGLPGQSEFRTERKFNLDLRQGGLASGGSVETAMGLPGGAAPSTPIFTPQPVRLPVNAYLMKRREPSLQATAADYIRAVYCRNYWRRSGGPLRGLLACAIWPFAFAAYAARWTALNESYVRGLTAKGAIRQLGEQLALALRISMAPYWYYMFEVYGDQRRKTAHLYLQRYETKGYVYGLLQPRHDDGMQDKASFWRHCHAVGVKAVPVLFELRGGKVVVP
;
A
#
# COMPACT_ATOMS: atom_id res chain seq x y z
N MET A 1 -42.12 -0.88 27.37
CA MET A 1 -41.06 0.12 27.17
C MET A 1 -39.76 -0.54 27.60
N GLY A 2 -38.98 -1.05 26.65
CA GLY A 2 -37.74 -1.76 26.98
C GLY A 2 -36.65 -0.73 27.27
N GLU A 3 -36.08 -0.78 28.47
CA GLU A 3 -34.93 0.04 28.86
C GLU A 3 -33.76 -0.24 27.90
N SER A 4 -33.49 0.71 27.01
CA SER A 4 -32.23 0.76 26.27
C SER A 4 -31.13 0.99 27.30
N GLY A 5 -30.32 -0.05 27.56
CA GLY A 5 -29.15 0.07 28.42
C GLY A 5 -28.20 1.21 27.97
N PRO A 6 -27.24 1.61 28.83
CA PRO A 6 -26.31 2.70 28.52
C PRO A 6 -25.59 2.44 27.19
N VAL A 7 -25.54 3.46 26.35
CA VAL A 7 -24.91 3.41 25.02
C VAL A 7 -23.47 3.87 25.16
N PHE A 8 -22.52 3.00 24.80
CA PHE A 8 -21.11 3.36 24.77
C PHE A 8 -20.73 3.95 23.42
N VAL A 9 -20.09 5.13 23.39
CA VAL A 9 -19.77 5.83 22.14
C VAL A 9 -18.27 5.91 21.93
N PHE A 10 -17.78 5.47 20.76
CA PHE A 10 -16.38 5.66 20.40
C PHE A 10 -16.17 6.08 18.95
N ALA A 11 -15.07 6.79 18.70
CA ALA A 11 -14.67 7.22 17.36
C ALA A 11 -13.50 6.38 16.84
N HIS A 12 -13.43 6.17 15.52
CA HIS A 12 -12.29 5.53 14.85
C HIS A 12 -11.78 6.40 13.71
N LEU A 13 -10.49 6.69 13.75
CA LEU A 13 -9.75 7.34 12.69
C LEU A 13 -8.43 6.62 12.40
N SER A 14 -7.84 6.86 11.23
CA SER A 14 -6.57 6.22 10.84
C SER A 14 -5.75 7.11 9.90
N ASP A 15 -4.47 6.79 9.76
CA ASP A 15 -3.55 7.37 8.78
C ASP A 15 -3.56 8.91 8.77
N PRO A 16 -3.46 9.60 9.93
CA PRO A 16 -3.48 11.06 9.97
C PRO A 16 -2.24 11.69 9.33
N HIS A 17 -1.14 10.94 9.20
CA HIS A 17 0.10 11.34 8.53
C HIS A 17 0.50 12.78 8.86
N LEU A 18 0.79 13.00 10.15
CA LEU A 18 0.92 14.33 10.75
C LEU A 18 1.96 15.19 10.02
N SER A 19 1.63 16.46 9.91
CA SER A 19 2.45 17.44 9.19
C SER A 19 2.56 18.74 10.01
N PRO A 20 3.65 19.50 9.86
CA PRO A 20 4.74 19.31 8.90
C PRO A 20 5.70 18.17 9.27
N VAL A 21 6.27 17.51 8.25
CA VAL A 21 7.38 16.56 8.45
C VAL A 21 8.67 17.37 8.64
N PRO A 22 9.43 17.16 9.73
CA PRO A 22 10.71 17.84 9.96
C PRO A 22 11.67 17.61 8.78
N VAL A 23 12.48 18.61 8.45
CA VAL A 23 13.53 18.46 7.44
C VAL A 23 14.58 17.48 7.97
N PRO A 24 14.75 16.28 7.38
CA PRO A 24 15.73 15.32 7.86
C PRO A 24 17.14 15.79 7.53
N TYR A 25 18.08 15.47 8.41
CA TYR A 25 19.49 15.53 8.04
C TYR A 25 19.80 14.50 6.95
N PRO A 26 20.76 14.75 6.04
CA PRO A 26 21.07 13.84 4.93
C PRO A 26 21.35 12.39 5.37
N TRP A 27 22.02 12.19 6.51
CA TRP A 27 22.32 10.86 7.02
C TRP A 27 21.11 10.09 7.55
N GLN A 28 20.06 10.79 7.99
CA GLN A 28 18.84 10.16 8.52
C GLN A 28 18.00 9.51 7.41
N VAL A 29 18.26 9.85 6.14
CA VAL A 29 17.55 9.32 4.98
C VAL A 29 18.39 8.38 4.12
N PHE A 30 19.60 7.95 4.49
CA PHE A 30 20.36 6.92 3.75
C PHE A 30 19.81 5.48 3.90
N ASN A 31 18.49 5.33 3.89
CA ASN A 31 17.78 4.06 3.98
C ASN A 31 16.38 4.21 3.36
N LYS A 32 15.45 3.31 3.70
CA LYS A 32 14.06 3.35 3.21
C LYS A 32 13.37 4.72 3.43
N ARG A 33 13.76 5.47 4.46
CA ARG A 33 13.26 6.83 4.71
C ARG A 33 13.47 7.76 3.51
N PHE A 34 14.49 7.58 2.67
CA PHE A 34 14.63 8.37 1.43
C PHE A 34 13.40 8.23 0.54
N THR A 35 12.97 7.00 0.30
CA THR A 35 11.84 6.72 -0.59
C THR A 35 10.52 7.24 -0.01
N SER A 36 10.34 7.11 1.31
CA SER A 36 9.18 7.65 2.01
C SER A 36 9.18 9.19 2.02
N TYR A 37 10.34 9.82 2.26
CA TYR A 37 10.51 11.28 2.26
C TYR A 37 10.30 11.87 0.87
N LEU A 38 10.83 11.24 -0.17
CA LEU A 38 10.58 11.64 -1.55
C LEU A 38 9.09 11.50 -1.90
N GLY A 39 8.45 10.42 -1.45
CA GLY A 39 7.00 10.25 -1.57
C GLY A 39 6.20 11.35 -0.85
N TRP A 40 6.68 11.79 0.32
CA TRP A 40 6.12 12.90 1.07
C TRP A 40 6.22 14.22 0.32
N VAL A 41 7.44 14.63 -0.04
CA VAL A 41 7.72 15.90 -0.71
C VAL A 41 7.02 16.01 -2.07
N LEU A 42 7.02 14.94 -2.86
CA LEU A 42 6.44 14.97 -4.20
C LEU A 42 4.90 14.87 -4.21
N ARG A 43 4.28 14.28 -3.18
CA ARG A 43 2.87 13.89 -3.22
C ARG A 43 2.14 14.13 -1.90
N LYS A 44 2.51 13.41 -0.84
CA LYS A 44 1.68 13.33 0.38
C LYS A 44 1.50 14.70 1.06
N ARG A 45 2.50 15.60 1.01
CA ARG A 45 2.37 16.96 1.58
C ARG A 45 1.27 17.81 0.94
N HIS A 46 0.84 17.47 -0.28
CA HIS A 46 -0.25 18.16 -0.98
C HIS A 46 -1.61 17.46 -0.79
N ILE A 47 -1.60 16.25 -0.22
CA ILE A 47 -2.79 15.44 0.06
C ILE A 47 -3.24 15.68 1.50
N HIS A 48 -2.33 15.64 2.47
CA HIS A 48 -2.66 15.79 3.88
C HIS A 48 -2.80 17.25 4.27
N SER A 49 -3.86 17.55 5.03
CA SER A 49 -4.27 18.91 5.37
C SER A 49 -4.47 19.02 6.88
N PRO A 50 -3.58 19.71 7.63
CA PRO A 50 -3.76 19.96 9.07
C PRO A 50 -5.11 20.56 9.41
N VAL A 51 -5.55 21.55 8.63
CA VAL A 51 -6.86 22.20 8.80
C VAL A 51 -8.00 21.19 8.72
N LEU A 52 -7.93 20.21 7.80
CA LEU A 52 -8.99 19.21 7.66
C LEU A 52 -8.99 18.24 8.86
N LEU A 53 -7.81 17.92 9.37
CA LEU A 53 -7.67 17.09 10.57
C LEU A 53 -8.19 17.81 11.82
N GLU A 54 -7.90 19.10 11.97
CA GLU A 54 -8.45 19.92 13.06
C GLU A 54 -9.98 20.02 12.97
N THR A 55 -10.53 20.25 11.78
CA THR A 55 -11.98 20.22 11.54
C THR A 55 -12.57 18.85 11.90
N MET A 56 -11.91 17.75 11.53
CA MET A 56 -12.35 16.40 11.89
C MET A 56 -12.42 16.22 13.40
N LEU A 57 -11.38 16.64 14.12
CA LEU A 57 -11.34 16.55 15.58
C LEU A 57 -12.42 17.40 16.24
N ALA A 58 -12.72 18.59 15.69
CA ALA A 58 -13.83 19.41 16.17
C ALA A 58 -15.20 18.73 15.96
N ASP A 59 -15.42 18.11 14.78
CA ASP A 59 -16.64 17.35 14.50
C ASP A 59 -16.77 16.13 15.43
N ILE A 60 -15.68 15.38 15.66
CA ILE A 60 -15.63 14.25 16.60
C ILE A 60 -16.05 14.68 18.01
N ARG A 61 -15.54 15.82 18.51
CA ARG A 61 -15.89 16.33 19.84
C ARG A 61 -17.39 16.60 19.98
N GLY A 62 -18.07 17.00 18.91
CA GLY A 62 -19.53 17.20 18.90
C GLY A 62 -20.36 15.92 19.10
N PHE A 63 -19.74 14.74 18.95
CA PHE A 63 -20.37 13.45 19.25
C PHE A 63 -20.11 12.97 20.68
N GLU A 64 -19.30 13.70 21.46
CA GLU A 64 -18.91 13.37 22.84
C GLU A 64 -18.52 11.89 23.02
N PRO A 65 -17.57 11.36 22.23
CA PRO A 65 -17.17 9.97 22.37
C PRO A 65 -16.49 9.74 23.71
N GLU A 66 -16.85 8.64 24.37
CA GLU A 66 -16.19 8.17 25.60
C GLU A 66 -14.80 7.61 25.30
N HIS A 67 -14.53 7.23 24.05
CA HIS A 67 -13.22 6.71 23.63
C HIS A 67 -12.89 7.02 22.17
N ILE A 68 -11.61 7.23 21.86
CA ILE A 68 -11.13 7.49 20.51
C ILE A 68 -10.06 6.45 20.14
N VAL A 69 -10.20 5.84 18.98
CA VAL A 69 -9.30 4.83 18.44
C VAL A 69 -8.56 5.36 17.21
N VAL A 70 -7.24 5.22 17.20
CA VAL A 70 -6.36 5.61 16.09
C VAL A 70 -5.57 4.41 15.57
N THR A 71 -5.86 3.95 14.35
CA THR A 71 -5.22 2.74 13.78
C THR A 71 -3.97 3.02 12.95
N GLY A 72 -3.06 3.85 13.46
CA GLY A 72 -1.68 3.98 12.97
C GLY A 72 -1.42 5.01 11.88
N ASP A 73 -0.16 5.03 11.43
CA ASP A 73 0.40 5.95 10.43
C ASP A 73 0.36 7.42 10.86
N LEU A 74 0.77 7.65 12.12
CA LEU A 74 0.89 8.99 12.70
C LEU A 74 2.06 9.75 12.09
N THR A 75 3.17 9.06 11.88
CA THR A 75 4.37 9.61 11.26
C THR A 75 4.36 9.39 9.74
N ASN A 76 5.29 10.02 9.04
CA ASN A 76 5.51 9.86 7.60
C ASN A 76 6.81 9.13 7.29
N ILE A 77 7.89 9.41 8.02
CA ILE A 77 9.19 8.77 7.79
C ILE A 77 9.85 8.25 9.08
N ALA A 78 9.10 8.19 10.19
CA ALA A 78 9.56 7.75 11.50
C ALA A 78 10.85 8.43 11.98
N LEU A 79 10.95 9.76 11.86
CA LEU A 79 11.98 10.53 12.58
C LEU A 79 11.62 10.65 14.06
N PRO A 80 12.60 10.68 14.99
CA PRO A 80 12.36 10.91 16.42
C PRO A 80 11.48 12.14 16.70
N ALA A 81 11.70 13.24 15.99
CA ALA A 81 10.89 14.46 16.11
C ALA A 81 9.43 14.27 15.68
N GLU A 82 9.13 13.34 14.75
CA GLU A 82 7.75 13.01 14.40
C GLU A 82 7.05 12.26 15.52
N PHE A 83 7.74 11.38 16.25
CA PHE A 83 7.16 10.68 17.41
C PHE A 83 6.79 11.65 18.55
N ILE A 84 7.64 12.66 18.79
CA ILE A 84 7.34 13.72 19.76
C ILE A 84 6.13 14.54 19.30
N ALA A 85 6.06 14.93 18.02
CA ALA A 85 4.92 15.67 17.48
C ALA A 85 3.62 14.86 17.55
N ALA A 86 3.69 13.57 17.26
CA ALA A 86 2.55 12.66 17.34
C ALA A 86 2.07 12.43 18.77
N ARG A 87 2.98 12.35 19.75
CA ARG A 87 2.59 12.34 21.18
C ARG A 87 1.77 13.58 21.52
N ARG A 88 2.25 14.78 21.15
CA ARG A 88 1.53 16.03 21.41
C ARG A 88 0.17 16.05 20.75
N TRP A 89 0.09 15.62 19.49
CA TRP A 89 -1.17 15.53 18.78
C TRP A 89 -2.16 14.55 19.47
N LEU A 90 -1.69 13.41 19.97
CA LEU A 90 -2.54 12.51 20.76
C LEU A 90 -3.01 13.15 22.07
N GLU A 91 -2.15 13.92 22.75
CA GLU A 91 -2.50 14.68 23.97
C GLU A 91 -3.54 15.78 23.67
N ASP A 92 -3.55 16.36 22.47
CA ASP A 92 -4.54 17.35 22.03
C ASP A 92 -5.91 16.73 21.69
N ILE A 93 -5.94 15.45 21.33
CA ILE A 93 -7.18 14.72 21.03
C ILE A 93 -7.89 14.32 22.31
N GLY A 94 -7.15 13.86 23.32
CA GLY A 94 -7.71 13.42 24.59
C GLY A 94 -6.69 12.83 25.55
N SER A 95 -7.15 12.49 26.74
CA SER A 95 -6.29 11.87 27.75
C SER A 95 -5.83 10.49 27.29
N ALA A 96 -4.70 10.01 27.82
CA ALA A 96 -4.24 8.65 27.56
C ALA A 96 -5.19 7.56 28.08
N ALA A 97 -6.19 7.91 28.90
CA ALA A 97 -7.25 7.01 29.32
C ALA A 97 -8.35 6.88 28.25
N ASP A 98 -8.61 7.92 27.48
CA ASP A 98 -9.77 7.98 26.55
C ASP A 98 -9.35 7.83 25.09
N VAL A 99 -8.04 7.67 24.84
CA VAL A 99 -7.48 7.49 23.50
C VAL A 99 -6.68 6.19 23.44
N THR A 100 -6.89 5.40 22.40
CA THR A 100 -6.08 4.21 22.07
C THR A 100 -5.50 4.32 20.69
N VAL A 101 -4.18 4.14 20.60
CA VAL A 101 -3.45 4.12 19.34
C VAL A 101 -2.78 2.77 19.14
N ILE A 102 -2.61 2.36 17.89
CA ILE A 102 -1.68 1.31 17.48
C ILE A 102 -0.75 1.85 16.39
N PRO A 103 0.47 1.34 16.24
CA PRO A 103 1.40 1.82 15.21
C PRO A 103 1.02 1.34 13.80
N GLY A 104 1.32 2.17 12.80
CA GLY A 104 1.22 1.83 11.38
C GLY A 104 2.56 1.58 10.70
N ASN A 105 2.55 1.24 9.42
CA ASN A 105 3.78 0.88 8.70
C ASN A 105 4.75 2.05 8.53
N HIS A 106 4.25 3.29 8.52
CA HIS A 106 5.09 4.49 8.51
C HIS A 106 5.74 4.75 9.86
N ASP A 107 5.11 4.34 10.96
CA ASP A 107 5.65 4.43 12.34
C ASP A 107 6.77 3.42 12.60
N ALA A 108 6.85 2.36 11.80
CA ALA A 108 7.94 1.38 11.79
C ALA A 108 8.70 1.34 10.44
N CYS A 109 8.81 2.50 9.77
CA CYS A 109 9.41 2.60 8.42
C CYS A 109 10.82 1.99 8.34
N VAL A 110 11.60 2.09 9.43
CA VAL A 110 12.91 1.47 9.63
C VAL A 110 12.99 0.89 11.04
N ARG A 111 14.01 0.08 11.33
CA ARG A 111 14.29 -0.34 12.70
C ARG A 111 14.77 0.87 13.50
N ILE A 112 14.10 1.15 14.61
CA ILE A 112 14.40 2.23 15.55
C ILE A 112 14.30 1.63 16.95
N ASP A 113 15.16 2.08 17.86
CA ASP A 113 15.07 1.68 19.26
C ASP A 113 13.73 2.17 19.86
N TRP A 114 13.17 1.36 20.76
CA TRP A 114 11.84 1.62 21.35
C TRP A 114 11.76 3.02 21.98
N ASP A 115 12.76 3.38 22.79
CA ASP A 115 12.86 4.63 23.53
C ASP A 115 12.89 5.88 22.63
N HIS A 116 13.30 5.72 21.37
CA HIS A 116 13.38 6.78 20.36
C HIS A 116 12.22 6.73 19.35
N SER A 117 11.22 5.89 19.58
CA SER A 117 10.09 5.66 18.68
C SER A 117 8.76 5.58 19.45
N LEU A 118 8.17 4.39 19.54
CA LEU A 118 6.83 4.17 20.09
C LEU A 118 6.74 4.47 21.59
N ALA A 119 7.86 4.45 22.32
CA ALA A 119 7.92 4.84 23.73
C ALA A 119 7.33 6.23 23.99
N HIS A 120 7.50 7.16 23.05
CA HIS A 120 7.02 8.54 23.20
C HIS A 120 5.51 8.63 23.43
N TRP A 121 4.72 7.71 22.86
CA TRP A 121 3.27 7.66 23.01
C TRP A 121 2.76 6.35 23.63
N ALA A 122 3.63 5.55 24.27
CA ALA A 122 3.27 4.25 24.83
C ALA A 122 2.12 4.32 25.86
N GLN A 123 1.95 5.46 26.54
CA GLN A 123 0.80 5.70 27.43
C GLN A 123 -0.57 5.52 26.75
N PHE A 124 -0.67 5.88 25.46
CA PHE A 124 -1.88 5.69 24.65
C PHE A 124 -2.05 4.24 24.18
N MET A 125 -1.04 3.40 24.35
CA MET A 125 -1.07 1.96 24.12
C MET A 125 -1.19 1.16 25.42
N SER A 126 -1.47 1.83 26.54
CA SER A 126 -1.62 1.14 27.83
C SER A 126 -2.73 0.11 27.78
N GLY A 127 -2.45 -1.05 28.34
CA GLY A 127 -3.39 -2.16 28.45
C GLY A 127 -2.84 -3.24 29.37
N SER A 128 -3.67 -4.23 29.67
CA SER A 128 -3.27 -5.42 30.39
C SER A 128 -2.70 -6.44 29.40
N GLY A 129 -1.48 -6.95 29.63
CA GLY A 129 -0.89 -8.04 28.82
C GLY A 129 -1.57 -9.40 29.05
N GLU A 130 -2.33 -9.53 30.14
CA GLU A 130 -3.20 -10.68 30.42
C GLU A 130 -4.60 -10.21 30.77
N ALA A 131 -5.60 -11.07 30.58
CA ALA A 131 -6.96 -10.73 30.90
C ALA A 131 -7.14 -10.46 32.41
N GLY A 132 -7.62 -9.27 32.77
CA GLY A 132 -7.79 -8.84 34.17
C GLY A 132 -6.56 -8.20 34.83
N GLY A 133 -5.43 -8.08 34.11
CA GLY A 133 -4.23 -7.40 34.62
C GLY A 133 -4.39 -5.87 34.75
N ARG A 134 -3.49 -5.23 35.50
CA ARG A 134 -3.42 -3.76 35.57
C ARG A 134 -3.01 -3.19 34.20
N GLU A 135 -3.72 -2.16 33.73
CA GLU A 135 -3.34 -1.45 32.52
C GLU A 135 -1.99 -0.75 32.73
N ALA A 136 -1.01 -1.05 31.87
CA ALA A 136 0.31 -0.44 31.86
C ALA A 136 0.75 -0.19 30.41
N PRO A 137 1.55 0.85 30.16
CA PRO A 137 2.11 1.08 28.83
C PRO A 137 3.06 -0.08 28.45
N PRO A 138 3.07 -0.50 27.17
CA PRO A 138 4.08 -1.44 26.70
C PRO A 138 5.48 -0.82 26.83
N SER A 139 6.43 -1.66 27.19
CA SER A 139 7.86 -1.37 27.28
C SER A 139 8.63 -1.85 26.05
N SER A 140 8.03 -2.73 25.25
CA SER A 140 8.62 -3.24 24.03
C SER A 140 7.57 -3.69 23.01
N ALA A 141 8.00 -3.94 21.77
CA ALA A 141 7.14 -4.56 20.75
C ALA A 141 6.70 -5.98 21.11
N GLY A 142 7.38 -6.65 22.06
CA GLY A 142 7.02 -7.98 22.54
C GLY A 142 5.82 -7.99 23.50
N ASP A 143 5.37 -6.82 23.96
CA ASP A 143 4.28 -6.68 24.92
C ASP A 143 2.89 -6.63 24.23
N PHE A 144 2.86 -6.77 22.90
CA PHE A 144 1.63 -6.93 22.12
C PHE A 144 1.19 -8.41 22.09
N PRO A 145 -0.13 -8.69 22.09
CA PRO A 145 -1.24 -7.76 22.14
C PRO A 145 -1.43 -7.11 23.53
N PHE A 146 -1.90 -5.86 23.56
CA PHE A 146 -2.40 -5.24 24.79
C PHE A 146 -3.94 -5.22 24.80
N VAL A 147 -4.54 -5.20 25.99
CA VAL A 147 -6.00 -5.09 26.15
C VAL A 147 -6.37 -3.86 26.98
N ARG A 148 -7.22 -3.00 26.43
CA ARG A 148 -7.80 -1.87 27.16
C ARG A 148 -9.29 -2.07 27.35
N ARG A 149 -9.77 -1.96 28.60
CA ARG A 149 -11.18 -2.24 28.94
C ARG A 149 -11.96 -0.95 29.22
N ARG A 150 -13.10 -0.76 28.56
CA ARG A 150 -14.01 0.37 28.82
C ARG A 150 -15.42 -0.18 28.95
N GLY A 151 -15.91 -0.26 30.20
CA GLY A 151 -17.17 -0.96 30.50
C GLY A 151 -17.15 -2.40 29.99
N ALA A 152 -18.10 -2.75 29.12
CA ALA A 152 -18.20 -4.07 28.52
C ALA A 152 -17.35 -4.26 27.24
N ILE A 153 -16.62 -3.23 26.81
CA ILE A 153 -15.77 -3.27 25.61
C ILE A 153 -14.33 -3.59 25.98
N ALA A 154 -13.69 -4.46 25.18
CA ALA A 154 -12.26 -4.71 25.23
C ALA A 154 -11.62 -4.36 23.88
N PHE A 155 -10.83 -3.31 23.84
CA PHE A 155 -9.98 -2.97 22.71
C PHE A 155 -8.69 -3.78 22.79
N VAL A 156 -8.46 -4.63 21.79
CA VAL A 156 -7.28 -5.49 21.68
C VAL A 156 -6.34 -4.89 20.64
N GLY A 157 -5.28 -4.23 21.11
CA GLY A 157 -4.31 -3.54 20.27
C GLY A 157 -3.24 -4.48 19.73
N LEU A 158 -3.09 -4.50 18.40
CA LEU A 158 -2.05 -5.25 17.69
C LEU A 158 -1.03 -4.32 17.04
N THR A 159 0.19 -4.83 16.84
CA THR A 159 1.18 -4.21 15.95
C THR A 159 1.46 -5.13 14.78
N SER A 160 1.02 -4.71 13.60
CA SER A 160 1.44 -5.29 12.31
C SER A 160 2.58 -4.49 11.66
N ALA A 161 3.03 -3.43 12.35
CA ALA A 161 4.04 -2.50 11.89
C ALA A 161 5.43 -3.10 12.11
N VAL A 162 6.02 -3.65 11.04
CA VAL A 162 7.38 -4.17 11.04
C VAL A 162 8.19 -3.51 9.91
N PRO A 163 9.51 -3.26 10.10
CA PRO A 163 10.33 -2.72 9.04
C PRO A 163 10.41 -3.65 7.82
N MET A 164 9.74 -3.26 6.73
CA MET A 164 9.73 -4.06 5.50
C MET A 164 10.74 -3.60 4.44
N PRO A 165 11.29 -4.53 3.62
CA PRO A 165 12.24 -4.20 2.56
C PRO A 165 11.62 -3.30 1.50
N VAL A 166 12.43 -2.40 0.92
CA VAL A 166 11.98 -1.51 -0.18
C VAL A 166 11.57 -2.30 -1.43
N THR A 167 12.17 -3.47 -1.64
CA THR A 167 11.89 -4.36 -2.76
C THR A 167 10.84 -5.39 -2.38
N GLY A 168 9.82 -5.59 -3.22
CA GLY A 168 8.78 -6.59 -3.00
C GLY A 168 7.64 -6.05 -2.15
N THR A 169 7.84 -5.93 -0.84
CA THR A 169 6.78 -5.72 0.16
C THR A 169 6.91 -4.42 0.98
N PRO A 170 7.16 -3.25 0.37
CA PRO A 170 7.60 -2.05 1.08
C PRO A 170 6.61 -1.47 2.09
N ALA A 171 5.32 -1.80 1.98
CA ALA A 171 4.26 -1.30 2.85
C ALA A 171 3.41 -2.45 3.42
N ALA A 172 3.93 -3.68 3.41
CA ALA A 172 3.27 -4.81 4.02
C ALA A 172 3.48 -4.83 5.55
N GLY A 173 2.74 -5.70 6.23
CA GLY A 173 2.84 -5.90 7.67
C GLY A 173 2.90 -7.37 8.06
N ARG A 174 3.22 -7.62 9.33
CA ARG A 174 3.23 -8.96 9.93
C ARG A 174 3.00 -8.87 11.43
N LEU A 175 2.23 -9.79 12.02
CA LEU A 175 2.05 -9.90 13.48
C LEU A 175 3.14 -10.77 14.13
N GLY A 176 3.46 -11.89 13.49
CA GLY A 176 4.41 -12.89 13.97
C GLY A 176 3.79 -13.90 14.95
N PRO A 177 4.43 -15.07 15.12
CA PRO A 177 3.84 -16.21 15.82
C PRO A 177 3.56 -15.94 17.30
N GLN A 178 4.42 -15.18 17.99
CA GLN A 178 4.23 -14.85 19.40
C GLN A 178 2.97 -14.00 19.63
N GLN A 179 2.77 -12.97 18.81
CA GLN A 179 1.62 -12.07 18.93
C GLN A 179 0.32 -12.80 18.54
N ILE A 180 0.36 -13.69 17.54
CA ILE A 180 -0.78 -14.52 17.13
C ILE A 180 -1.17 -15.50 18.25
N ALA A 181 -0.21 -16.16 18.88
CA ALA A 181 -0.47 -17.03 20.03
C ALA A 181 -1.03 -16.25 21.23
N GLY A 182 -0.47 -15.07 21.51
CA GLY A 182 -0.96 -14.15 22.54
C GLY A 182 -2.40 -13.69 22.27
N LEU A 183 -2.70 -13.34 21.01
CA LEU A 183 -4.04 -12.93 20.59
C LEU A 183 -5.08 -14.02 20.85
N ARG A 184 -4.76 -15.27 20.51
CA ARG A 184 -5.63 -16.42 20.75
C ARG A 184 -5.97 -16.58 22.24
N LYS A 185 -4.96 -16.51 23.12
CA LYS A 185 -5.13 -16.57 24.59
C LYS A 185 -6.04 -15.43 25.06
N THR A 186 -5.75 -14.21 24.60
CA THR A 186 -6.47 -12.98 24.97
C THR A 186 -7.94 -13.02 24.54
N LEU A 187 -8.24 -13.32 23.27
CA LEU A 187 -9.61 -13.37 22.77
C LEU A 187 -10.45 -14.46 23.43
N THR A 188 -9.84 -15.61 23.74
CA THR A 188 -10.51 -16.71 24.45
C THR A 188 -10.90 -16.30 25.86
N ALA A 189 -9.99 -15.65 26.59
CA ALA A 189 -10.26 -15.17 27.95
C ALA A 189 -11.36 -14.09 27.97
N LEU A 190 -11.25 -13.09 27.10
CA LEU A 190 -12.26 -12.03 26.97
C LEU A 190 -13.63 -12.58 26.54
N GLY A 191 -13.64 -13.62 25.72
CA GLY A 191 -14.87 -14.33 25.36
C GLY A 191 -15.51 -14.98 26.59
N ARG A 192 -14.75 -15.63 27.47
CA ARG A 192 -15.31 -16.22 28.70
C ARG A 192 -15.92 -15.14 29.62
N GLU A 193 -15.30 -13.97 29.68
CA GLU A 193 -15.79 -12.78 30.38
C GLU A 193 -17.06 -12.18 29.73
N GLY A 194 -17.35 -12.50 28.46
CA GLY A 194 -18.51 -11.97 27.74
C GLY A 194 -18.33 -10.54 27.22
N MET A 195 -17.09 -10.09 27.09
CA MET A 195 -16.74 -8.75 26.61
C MET A 195 -17.03 -8.59 25.11
N PHE A 196 -17.32 -7.36 24.67
CA PHE A 196 -17.34 -6.97 23.26
C PHE A 196 -15.90 -6.73 22.80
N ARG A 197 -15.33 -7.66 22.03
CA ARG A 197 -13.91 -7.67 21.64
C ARG A 197 -13.73 -6.93 20.32
N VAL A 198 -13.05 -5.79 20.38
CA VAL A 198 -12.69 -4.96 19.23
C VAL A 198 -11.21 -5.12 18.96
N ILE A 199 -10.86 -5.73 17.84
CA ILE A 199 -9.46 -5.89 17.43
C ILE A 199 -9.03 -4.66 16.65
N LEU A 200 -7.90 -4.08 17.04
CA LEU A 200 -7.28 -2.95 16.35
C LEU A 200 -6.05 -3.46 15.62
N ILE A 201 -6.02 -3.29 14.29
CA ILE A 201 -4.88 -3.68 13.45
C ILE A 201 -4.68 -2.67 12.32
N HIS A 202 -3.44 -2.27 12.01
CA HIS A 202 -3.23 -1.28 10.94
C HIS A 202 -3.48 -1.85 9.53
N HIS A 203 -2.88 -3.01 9.21
CA HIS A 203 -3.02 -3.64 7.90
C HIS A 203 -4.31 -4.46 7.82
N SER A 204 -5.03 -4.34 6.70
CA SER A 204 -6.25 -5.13 6.45
C SER A 204 -5.93 -6.64 6.39
N PRO A 205 -6.71 -7.48 7.10
CA PRO A 205 -6.57 -8.95 7.03
C PRO A 205 -7.23 -9.57 5.79
N LEU A 206 -7.84 -8.77 4.91
CA LEU A 206 -8.62 -9.27 3.76
C LEU A 206 -7.73 -9.80 2.63
N PRO A 207 -8.17 -10.83 1.88
CA PRO A 207 -7.34 -11.51 0.87
C PRO A 207 -7.10 -10.68 -0.40
N ALA A 208 -7.97 -9.72 -0.72
CA ALA A 208 -7.89 -8.91 -1.95
C ALA A 208 -6.91 -7.73 -1.86
N VAL A 209 -5.84 -7.85 -1.08
CA VAL A 209 -4.82 -6.80 -0.90
C VAL A 209 -3.54 -7.18 -1.64
N SER A 210 -2.97 -6.23 -2.39
CA SER A 210 -1.66 -6.43 -3.02
C SER A 210 -0.64 -6.84 -1.98
N ILE A 211 0.17 -7.88 -2.27
CA ILE A 211 1.26 -8.34 -1.39
C ILE A 211 2.19 -7.22 -0.92
N ARG A 212 2.27 -6.10 -1.66
CA ARG A 212 3.06 -4.93 -1.29
C ARG A 212 2.56 -4.18 -0.05
N LYS A 213 1.30 -4.42 0.33
CA LYS A 213 0.48 -3.73 1.34
C LYS A 213 -0.26 -4.69 2.28
N ALA A 214 -0.14 -5.99 2.02
CA ALA A 214 -0.91 -7.01 2.72
C ALA A 214 -0.37 -7.24 4.13
N LEU A 215 -1.24 -7.75 5.00
CA LEU A 215 -0.82 -8.49 6.18
C LEU A 215 -0.32 -9.86 5.71
N LEU A 216 0.98 -10.13 5.84
CA LEU A 216 1.60 -11.32 5.24
C LEU A 216 1.21 -12.64 5.92
N ASP A 217 0.84 -12.58 7.20
CA ASP A 217 0.37 -13.68 8.04
C ASP A 217 -1.14 -13.56 8.33
N ALA A 218 -1.89 -12.96 7.40
CA ALA A 218 -3.35 -12.89 7.49
C ALA A 218 -4.04 -14.25 7.66
N PRO A 219 -3.60 -15.35 7.00
CA PRO A 219 -4.21 -16.66 7.22
C PRO A 219 -4.15 -17.11 8.69
N ASP A 220 -2.98 -17.01 9.33
CA ASP A 220 -2.80 -17.38 10.74
C ASP A 220 -3.65 -16.50 11.67
N PHE A 221 -3.82 -15.22 11.34
CA PHE A 221 -4.71 -14.31 12.05
C PHE A 221 -6.18 -14.72 11.90
N ILE A 222 -6.63 -15.04 10.68
CA ILE A 222 -7.99 -15.49 10.39
C ILE A 222 -8.29 -16.81 11.12
N ASP A 223 -7.34 -17.74 11.19
CA ASP A 223 -7.49 -18.99 11.92
C ASP A 223 -7.73 -18.74 13.42
N VAL A 224 -7.03 -17.76 14.02
CA VAL A 224 -7.30 -17.33 15.41
C VAL A 224 -8.71 -16.78 15.56
N LEU A 225 -9.20 -16.00 14.59
CA LEU A 225 -10.57 -15.46 14.64
C LEU A 225 -11.63 -16.56 14.50
N ALA A 226 -11.39 -17.54 13.63
CA ALA A 226 -12.29 -18.68 13.45
C ALA A 226 -12.43 -19.50 14.75
N ASP A 227 -11.34 -19.64 15.50
CA ASP A 227 -11.32 -20.45 16.73
C ASP A 227 -11.78 -19.69 17.98
N ALA A 228 -11.28 -18.46 18.19
CA ALA A 228 -11.53 -17.70 19.41
C ALA A 228 -12.71 -16.71 19.29
N GLY A 229 -13.04 -16.30 18.06
CA GLY A 229 -14.04 -15.27 17.76
C GLY A 229 -13.61 -13.85 18.15
N ALA A 230 -14.29 -12.87 17.56
CA ALA A 230 -14.28 -11.46 17.95
C ALA A 230 -15.58 -10.81 17.48
N GLU A 231 -15.90 -9.63 17.98
CA GLU A 231 -17.13 -8.93 17.59
C GLU A 231 -16.87 -7.89 16.49
N LEU A 232 -15.67 -7.34 16.41
CA LEU A 232 -15.31 -6.30 15.44
C LEU A 232 -13.80 -6.26 15.17
N VAL A 233 -13.40 -6.09 13.91
CA VAL A 233 -12.02 -5.77 13.52
C VAL A 233 -11.99 -4.38 12.87
N LEU A 234 -11.11 -3.50 13.37
CA LEU A 234 -10.91 -2.15 12.87
C LEU A 234 -9.52 -1.99 12.26
N HIS A 235 -9.44 -1.43 11.05
CA HIS A 235 -8.17 -1.19 10.38
C HIS A 235 -8.06 0.11 9.57
N GLY A 236 -6.84 0.36 9.07
CA GLY A 236 -6.48 1.50 8.23
C GLY A 236 -5.75 1.10 6.95
N HIS A 237 -4.68 1.83 6.62
CA HIS A 237 -3.64 1.53 5.60
C HIS A 237 -4.07 1.59 4.12
N LEU A 238 -5.28 1.15 3.78
CA LEU A 238 -5.76 1.14 2.40
C LEU A 238 -6.19 2.54 1.92
N HIS A 239 -6.51 3.43 2.88
CA HIS A 239 -7.15 4.74 2.72
C HIS A 239 -8.48 4.63 1.94
N GLN A 240 -9.26 3.59 2.25
CA GLN A 240 -10.58 3.34 1.68
C GLN A 240 -11.53 3.01 2.82
N SER A 241 -12.81 3.31 2.61
CA SER A 241 -13.88 2.95 3.54
C SER A 241 -14.39 1.60 3.08
N ASP A 242 -13.95 0.56 3.78
CA ASP A 242 -14.22 -0.82 3.42
C ASP A 242 -15.06 -1.43 4.55
N PHE A 243 -16.17 -2.08 4.18
CA PHE A 243 -17.04 -2.81 5.10
C PHE A 243 -17.17 -4.22 4.56
N GLU A 244 -16.40 -5.12 5.15
CA GLU A 244 -16.27 -6.49 4.69
C GLU A 244 -16.42 -7.42 5.89
N GLU A 245 -16.50 -8.71 5.65
CA GLU A 245 -16.72 -9.70 6.69
C GLU A 245 -15.73 -10.86 6.56
N ILE A 246 -15.26 -11.37 7.69
CA ILE A 246 -14.54 -12.65 7.76
C ILE A 246 -15.53 -13.71 8.21
N ALA A 247 -15.80 -14.68 7.33
CA ALA A 247 -16.62 -15.83 7.68
C ALA A 247 -15.92 -16.66 8.77
N VAL A 248 -16.65 -17.02 9.82
CA VAL A 248 -16.17 -17.84 10.93
C VAL A 248 -17.21 -18.92 11.27
N PRO A 249 -16.84 -20.01 11.96
CA PRO A 249 -17.81 -20.99 12.44
C PRO A 249 -18.92 -20.30 13.28
N GLY A 250 -20.16 -20.37 12.79
CA GLY A 250 -21.32 -19.82 13.49
C GLY A 250 -21.69 -18.36 13.17
N GLY A 251 -20.99 -17.68 12.24
CA GLY A 251 -21.32 -16.32 11.85
C GLY A 251 -20.29 -15.66 10.94
N ALA A 252 -20.20 -14.34 11.03
CA ALA A 252 -19.18 -13.56 10.32
C ALA A 252 -18.72 -12.39 11.19
N ILE A 253 -17.44 -12.05 11.14
CA ILE A 253 -16.89 -10.93 11.93
C ILE A 253 -16.77 -9.72 11.01
N PRO A 254 -17.43 -8.60 11.33
CA PRO A 254 -17.30 -7.37 10.55
C PRO A 254 -15.87 -6.83 10.65
N VAL A 255 -15.32 -6.48 9.48
CA VAL A 255 -14.00 -5.88 9.29
C VAL A 255 -14.21 -4.51 8.66
N ILE A 256 -13.91 -3.46 9.42
CA ILE A 256 -14.17 -2.08 9.02
C ILE A 256 -12.86 -1.32 8.86
N GLY A 257 -12.61 -0.88 7.63
CA GLY A 257 -11.51 -0.01 7.27
C GLY A 257 -11.95 1.45 7.18
N VAL A 258 -11.16 2.37 7.74
CA VAL A 258 -11.39 3.82 7.55
C VAL A 258 -10.38 4.43 6.57
N PRO A 259 -10.80 5.41 5.75
CA PRO A 259 -9.91 6.29 5.01
C PRO A 259 -8.95 7.09 5.90
N SER A 260 -7.98 7.76 5.28
CA SER A 260 -7.05 8.64 6.00
C SER A 260 -7.76 9.86 6.60
N ALA A 261 -7.44 10.16 7.85
CA ALA A 261 -8.06 11.22 8.64
C ALA A 261 -7.77 12.64 8.13
N SER A 262 -6.72 12.83 7.35
CA SER A 262 -6.27 14.16 6.92
C SER A 262 -6.21 14.34 5.40
N ALA A 263 -6.56 13.30 4.62
CA ALA A 263 -6.41 13.30 3.18
C ALA A 263 -7.53 14.09 2.47
N ARG A 264 -7.14 15.00 1.58
CA ARG A 264 -8.03 15.53 0.54
C ARG A 264 -8.32 14.45 -0.51
N PRO A 265 -9.45 14.50 -1.24
CA PRO A 265 -9.70 13.58 -2.34
C PRO A 265 -8.55 13.59 -3.35
N TYR A 266 -8.07 12.41 -3.75
CA TYR A 266 -7.01 12.30 -4.75
C TYR A 266 -7.08 10.99 -5.53
N ARG A 267 -6.90 11.04 -6.86
CA ARG A 267 -6.80 9.86 -7.74
C ARG A 267 -7.91 8.81 -7.51
N GLY A 268 -9.15 9.27 -7.34
CA GLY A 268 -10.30 8.39 -7.07
C GLY A 268 -10.37 7.84 -5.63
N ARG A 269 -9.48 8.26 -4.73
CA ARG A 269 -9.60 7.98 -3.29
C ARG A 269 -10.54 8.98 -2.62
N PRO A 270 -11.33 8.53 -1.62
CA PRO A 270 -12.29 9.38 -0.93
C PRO A 270 -11.60 10.52 -0.18
N ALA A 271 -12.40 11.52 0.21
CA ALA A 271 -11.98 12.53 1.17
C ALA A 271 -11.70 11.90 2.54
N ALA A 272 -11.22 12.72 3.49
CA ALA A 272 -11.04 12.30 4.85
C ALA A 272 -12.36 11.78 5.43
N ARG A 273 -12.32 10.63 6.10
CA ARG A 273 -13.46 10.06 6.79
C ARG A 273 -13.04 9.51 8.14
N TYR A 274 -13.99 9.47 9.06
CA TYR A 274 -13.88 8.79 10.34
C TYR A 274 -15.25 8.18 10.68
N HIS A 275 -15.28 7.21 11.57
CA HIS A 275 -16.53 6.54 11.97
C HIS A 275 -16.84 6.79 13.43
N ILE A 276 -18.12 6.99 13.76
CA ILE A 276 -18.66 6.96 15.11
C ILE A 276 -19.40 5.64 15.31
N TYR A 277 -19.15 4.99 16.44
CA TYR A 277 -19.76 3.74 16.84
C TYR A 277 -20.54 3.95 18.13
N ARG A 278 -21.77 3.44 18.16
CA ARG A 278 -22.65 3.45 19.33
C ARG A 278 -22.98 2.01 19.67
N LEU A 279 -22.37 1.49 20.72
CA LEU A 279 -22.60 0.14 21.20
C LEU A 279 -23.69 0.15 22.25
N SER A 280 -24.67 -0.71 22.09
CA SER A 280 -25.70 -0.98 23.08
C SER A 280 -25.96 -2.49 23.20
N GLY A 281 -26.70 -2.89 24.23
CA GLY A 281 -27.08 -4.28 24.45
C GLY A 281 -26.19 -4.98 25.48
N ARG A 282 -26.14 -6.30 25.37
CA ARG A 282 -25.46 -7.18 26.35
C ARG A 282 -24.88 -8.40 25.66
N ARG A 283 -24.12 -9.21 26.40
CA ARG A 283 -23.56 -10.48 25.91
C ARG A 283 -24.60 -11.28 25.10
N ASN A 284 -24.20 -11.72 23.91
CA ASN A 284 -25.01 -12.46 22.92
C ASN A 284 -26.16 -11.68 22.25
N ALA A 285 -26.28 -10.38 22.51
CA ALA A 285 -27.29 -9.50 21.93
C ALA A 285 -26.75 -8.06 21.90
N TRP A 286 -25.63 -7.88 21.20
CA TRP A 286 -25.00 -6.58 20.99
C TRP A 286 -25.61 -5.91 19.76
N ARG A 287 -25.77 -4.60 19.83
CA ARG A 287 -26.15 -3.76 18.70
C ARG A 287 -25.13 -2.65 18.54
N LEU A 288 -24.55 -2.54 17.36
CA LEU A 288 -23.55 -1.54 17.00
C LEU A 288 -24.11 -0.65 15.90
N ASP A 289 -24.50 0.57 16.24
CA ASP A 289 -24.88 1.58 15.25
C ASP A 289 -23.61 2.33 14.79
N VAL A 290 -23.35 2.32 13.48
CA VAL A 290 -22.17 2.93 12.85
C VAL A 290 -22.59 4.14 12.02
N GLU A 291 -21.91 5.26 12.23
CA GLU A 291 -22.10 6.49 11.48
C GLU A 291 -20.79 6.91 10.80
N VAL A 292 -20.82 6.91 9.47
CA VAL A 292 -19.69 7.27 8.60
C VAL A 292 -19.74 8.77 8.36
N ARG A 293 -18.68 9.47 8.75
CA ARG A 293 -18.54 10.92 8.59
C ARG A 293 -17.52 11.20 7.48
N GLU A 294 -17.88 12.04 6.53
CA GLU A 294 -17.04 12.41 5.39
C GLU A 294 -16.78 13.92 5.34
N GLY A 295 -15.52 14.29 5.14
CA GLY A 295 -15.11 15.67 4.94
C GLY A 295 -15.44 16.14 3.53
N LEU A 296 -16.06 17.31 3.42
CA LEU A 296 -16.45 17.86 2.14
C LEU A 296 -15.28 18.54 1.42
N PRO A 297 -15.06 18.27 0.11
CA PRO A 297 -13.96 18.91 -0.62
C PRO A 297 -14.12 20.44 -0.65
N GLY A 298 -13.14 21.16 -0.11
CA GLY A 298 -13.12 22.63 -0.12
C GLY A 298 -13.98 23.30 0.96
N GLN A 299 -14.57 22.54 1.88
CA GLN A 299 -15.32 23.05 3.02
C GLN A 299 -14.68 22.56 4.33
N SER A 300 -14.78 23.37 5.38
CA SER A 300 -14.33 23.03 6.74
C SER A 300 -15.44 22.32 7.51
N GLU A 301 -16.11 21.34 6.88
CA GLU A 301 -17.25 20.65 7.47
C GLU A 301 -17.23 19.14 7.15
N PHE A 302 -17.79 18.37 8.07
CA PHE A 302 -18.05 16.95 7.93
C PHE A 302 -19.55 16.71 7.88
N ARG A 303 -19.97 15.76 7.06
CA ARG A 303 -21.36 15.31 6.98
C ARG A 303 -21.47 13.82 7.20
N THR A 304 -22.65 13.36 7.56
CA THR A 304 -22.99 11.94 7.55
C THR A 304 -23.05 11.46 6.10
N GLU A 305 -22.18 10.53 5.71
CA GLU A 305 -22.24 9.84 4.42
C GLU A 305 -23.19 8.65 4.50
N ARG A 306 -23.13 7.88 5.60
CA ARG A 306 -23.95 6.69 5.80
C ARG A 306 -24.16 6.41 7.27
N LYS A 307 -25.31 5.82 7.60
CA LYS A 307 -25.57 5.16 8.88
C LYS A 307 -26.06 3.74 8.62
N PHE A 308 -25.62 2.79 9.43
CA PHE A 308 -26.12 1.42 9.41
C PHE A 308 -25.95 0.81 10.80
N ASN A 309 -26.59 -0.32 11.06
CA ASN A 309 -26.49 -1.03 12.33
C ASN A 309 -26.03 -2.47 12.09
N LEU A 310 -25.39 -3.05 13.10
CA LEU A 310 -24.94 -4.44 13.11
C LEU A 310 -25.46 -5.12 14.38
N ASP A 311 -26.23 -6.18 14.22
CA ASP A 311 -26.67 -7.04 15.32
C ASP A 311 -25.68 -8.20 15.51
N LEU A 312 -24.97 -8.16 16.63
CA LEU A 312 -23.81 -9.02 16.90
C LEU A 312 -24.11 -9.98 18.06
N ARG A 313 -23.81 -11.26 17.84
CA ARG A 313 -23.72 -12.29 18.88
C ARG A 313 -22.27 -12.43 19.32
N GLN A 314 -22.04 -13.21 20.38
CA GLN A 314 -20.67 -13.53 20.77
C GLN A 314 -19.99 -14.31 19.63
N GLY A 315 -18.88 -13.78 19.14
CA GLY A 315 -18.12 -14.34 18.02
C GLY A 315 -18.49 -13.77 16.64
N GLY A 316 -19.35 -12.76 16.54
CA GLY A 316 -19.64 -12.05 15.29
C GLY A 316 -21.13 -11.84 15.02
N LEU A 317 -21.48 -11.51 13.78
CA LEU A 317 -22.85 -11.35 13.28
C LEU A 317 -23.66 -12.64 13.44
N ALA A 318 -24.93 -12.49 13.83
CA ALA A 318 -25.87 -13.60 13.81
C ALA A 318 -26.09 -14.08 12.37
N SER A 319 -26.15 -15.40 12.16
CA SER A 319 -26.51 -15.98 10.85
C SER A 319 -27.83 -15.39 10.34
N GLY A 320 -27.78 -14.59 9.27
CA GLY A 320 -28.94 -13.92 8.67
C GLY A 320 -29.06 -12.40 8.94
N GLY A 321 -28.12 -11.78 9.66
CA GLY A 321 -28.06 -10.32 9.80
C GLY A 321 -27.59 -9.67 8.50
N SER A 322 -28.50 -9.02 7.76
CA SER A 322 -28.15 -8.26 6.56
C SER A 322 -27.69 -6.85 6.92
N VAL A 323 -26.58 -6.38 6.34
CA VAL A 323 -26.28 -4.94 6.25
C VAL A 323 -27.35 -4.30 5.36
N GLU A 324 -28.40 -3.73 5.96
CA GLU A 324 -29.42 -2.97 5.22
C GLU A 324 -28.75 -1.74 4.59
N THR A 325 -28.38 -1.88 3.32
CA THR A 325 -27.74 -0.83 2.54
C THR A 325 -28.84 -0.04 1.82
N ALA A 326 -29.25 1.09 2.38
CA ALA A 326 -30.13 2.03 1.67
C ALA A 326 -29.34 2.75 0.57
N MET A 327 -29.25 2.17 -0.63
CA MET A 327 -28.79 2.86 -1.84
C MET A 327 -29.94 3.05 -2.83
N GLY A 328 -30.50 4.25 -2.85
CA GLY A 328 -31.28 4.74 -3.99
C GLY A 328 -30.34 5.35 -5.03
N LEU A 329 -30.26 4.75 -6.23
CA LEU A 329 -29.67 5.38 -7.41
C LEU A 329 -30.78 5.60 -8.46
N PRO A 330 -30.96 6.83 -8.99
CA PRO A 330 -31.92 7.07 -10.06
C PRO A 330 -31.39 6.58 -11.40
N GLY A 331 -32.26 5.95 -12.18
CA GLY A 331 -32.00 5.40 -13.50
C GLY A 331 -31.71 6.46 -14.56
N GLY A 332 -30.81 6.12 -15.48
CA GLY A 332 -30.52 6.89 -16.68
C GLY A 332 -30.28 5.94 -17.85
N ALA A 333 -31.10 6.08 -18.89
CA ALA A 333 -31.09 5.28 -20.11
C ALA A 333 -29.80 5.46 -20.93
N ALA A 334 -29.35 4.39 -21.57
CA ALA A 334 -28.23 4.41 -22.52
C ALA A 334 -28.74 4.82 -23.93
N PRO A 335 -28.10 5.78 -24.62
CA PRO A 335 -28.33 6.00 -26.04
C PRO A 335 -27.37 5.17 -26.90
N SER A 336 -27.96 4.49 -27.88
CA SER A 336 -27.31 3.85 -29.02
C SER A 336 -26.90 4.86 -30.09
N THR A 337 -25.67 4.80 -30.61
CA THR A 337 -25.27 5.32 -31.95
C THR A 337 -23.88 4.78 -32.35
N PRO A 338 -23.50 4.77 -33.64
CA PRO A 338 -22.84 3.63 -34.28
C PRO A 338 -21.33 3.77 -34.46
N ILE A 339 -20.74 2.63 -34.84
CA ILE A 339 -19.32 2.34 -35.09
C ILE A 339 -18.76 3.25 -36.20
N PHE A 340 -17.66 3.93 -35.89
CA PHE A 340 -16.97 4.90 -36.75
C PHE A 340 -15.99 4.24 -37.73
N THR A 341 -15.91 4.75 -38.96
CA THR A 341 -14.99 4.37 -40.05
C THR A 341 -13.57 4.94 -39.84
N PRO A 342 -12.50 4.23 -40.23
CA PRO A 342 -11.13 4.67 -39.94
C PRO A 342 -10.66 5.75 -40.92
N GLN A 343 -10.21 6.89 -40.40
CA GLN A 343 -9.41 7.88 -41.12
C GLN A 343 -7.92 7.70 -40.79
N PRO A 344 -7.00 7.68 -41.77
CA PRO A 344 -5.57 7.55 -41.52
C PRO A 344 -4.99 8.86 -40.98
N VAL A 345 -4.52 8.84 -39.73
CA VAL A 345 -3.85 9.99 -39.10
C VAL A 345 -2.44 10.15 -39.67
N ARG A 346 -2.21 11.20 -40.47
CA ARG A 346 -0.86 11.68 -40.81
C ARG A 346 -0.37 12.61 -39.71
N LEU A 347 0.78 12.29 -39.10
CA LEU A 347 1.43 13.15 -38.11
C LEU A 347 2.30 14.22 -38.80
N PRO A 348 2.27 15.50 -38.36
CA PRO A 348 3.04 16.56 -38.98
C PRO A 348 4.52 16.46 -38.55
N VAL A 349 5.40 16.42 -39.54
CA VAL A 349 6.84 16.58 -39.35
C VAL A 349 7.15 18.07 -39.39
N ASN A 350 7.40 18.68 -38.24
CA ASN A 350 8.17 19.92 -38.19
C ASN A 350 9.44 19.70 -37.37
N ALA A 351 10.55 19.92 -38.04
CA ALA A 351 11.90 19.85 -37.55
C ALA A 351 12.26 21.13 -36.80
N TYR A 352 13.10 21.04 -35.75
CA TYR A 352 14.28 21.91 -35.64
C TYR A 352 15.29 21.36 -34.59
N LEU A 353 16.57 21.40 -35.01
CA LEU A 353 17.82 21.41 -34.24
C LEU A 353 18.21 20.21 -33.35
N MET A 354 18.85 19.22 -33.98
CA MET A 354 20.22 18.78 -33.64
C MET A 354 20.77 18.04 -34.88
N LYS A 355 22.00 18.37 -35.31
CA LYS A 355 22.64 17.84 -36.53
C LYS A 355 22.55 16.31 -36.57
N ARG A 356 21.90 15.82 -37.63
CA ARG A 356 21.57 14.42 -37.89
C ARG A 356 22.81 13.66 -38.35
N ARG A 357 23.15 12.56 -37.69
CA ARG A 357 23.84 11.43 -38.33
C ARG A 357 22.75 10.42 -38.67
N GLU A 358 22.46 10.24 -39.96
CA GLU A 358 21.71 9.05 -40.38
C GLU A 358 22.58 7.81 -40.11
N PRO A 359 22.00 6.70 -39.62
CA PRO A 359 22.74 5.45 -39.51
C PRO A 359 23.26 5.08 -40.90
N SER A 360 24.55 4.76 -41.00
CA SER A 360 25.18 4.44 -42.29
C SER A 360 24.53 3.20 -42.92
N LEU A 361 24.57 3.11 -44.25
CA LEU A 361 24.11 1.94 -45.02
C LEU A 361 24.87 0.63 -44.67
N GLN A 362 25.91 0.70 -43.84
CA GLN A 362 26.68 -0.44 -43.33
C GLN A 362 26.35 -0.80 -41.86
N ALA A 363 25.37 -0.13 -41.23
CA ALA A 363 25.02 -0.36 -39.84
C ALA A 363 24.25 -1.68 -39.65
N THR A 364 24.55 -2.42 -38.58
CA THR A 364 23.83 -3.64 -38.24
C THR A 364 22.41 -3.32 -37.75
N ALA A 365 21.50 -4.30 -37.75
CA ALA A 365 20.15 -4.11 -37.22
C ALA A 365 20.16 -3.64 -35.75
N ALA A 366 21.14 -4.11 -34.96
CA ALA A 366 21.31 -3.70 -33.58
C ALA A 366 21.71 -2.21 -33.47
N ASP A 367 22.65 -1.77 -34.31
CA ASP A 367 23.08 -0.36 -34.36
C ASP A 367 21.93 0.56 -34.78
N TYR A 368 21.14 0.11 -35.76
CA TYR A 368 19.96 0.84 -36.20
C TYR A 368 18.93 1.00 -35.06
N ILE A 369 18.56 -0.10 -34.40
CA ILE A 369 17.61 -0.10 -33.28
C ILE A 369 18.09 0.82 -32.15
N ARG A 370 19.37 0.74 -31.79
CA ARG A 370 19.98 1.57 -30.75
C ARG A 370 19.96 3.05 -31.12
N ALA A 371 20.31 3.39 -32.36
CA ALA A 371 20.27 4.77 -32.85
C ALA A 371 18.83 5.34 -32.78
N VAL A 372 17.85 4.55 -33.19
CA VAL A 372 16.43 4.94 -33.11
C VAL A 372 15.97 5.10 -31.66
N TYR A 373 16.39 4.21 -30.75
CA TYR A 373 16.11 4.33 -29.32
C TYR A 373 16.69 5.62 -28.73
N CYS A 374 17.99 5.88 -28.91
CA CYS A 374 18.67 7.05 -28.37
C CYS A 374 18.05 8.37 -28.90
N ARG A 375 17.68 8.41 -30.18
CA ARG A 375 17.04 9.58 -30.81
C ARG A 375 15.69 9.92 -30.19
N ASN A 376 14.93 8.91 -29.77
CA ASN A 376 13.54 9.09 -29.36
C ASN A 376 13.30 8.91 -27.86
N TYR A 377 14.31 8.48 -27.09
CA TYR A 377 14.21 8.32 -25.65
C TYR A 377 13.65 9.57 -24.96
N TRP A 378 14.14 10.74 -25.34
CA TRP A 378 13.75 12.05 -24.79
C TRP A 378 12.33 12.48 -25.14
N ARG A 379 11.73 11.92 -26.19
CA ARG A 379 10.37 12.23 -26.63
C ARG A 379 9.29 11.44 -25.89
N ARG A 380 9.67 10.52 -25.00
CA ARG A 380 8.75 9.74 -24.19
C ARG A 380 8.18 10.59 -23.06
N SER A 381 6.94 10.30 -22.63
CA SER A 381 6.36 10.90 -21.43
C SER A 381 7.27 10.68 -20.21
N GLY A 382 7.69 11.77 -19.57
CA GLY A 382 8.66 11.77 -18.48
C GLY A 382 10.12 11.49 -18.89
N GLY A 383 10.44 11.41 -20.19
CA GLY A 383 11.78 11.14 -20.72
C GLY A 383 12.85 12.12 -20.24
N PRO A 384 12.64 13.46 -20.33
CA PRO A 384 13.61 14.45 -19.86
C PRO A 384 13.94 14.34 -18.38
N LEU A 385 12.91 14.24 -17.53
CA LEU A 385 13.08 14.09 -16.08
C LEU A 385 13.77 12.77 -15.70
N ARG A 386 13.39 11.66 -16.35
CA ARG A 386 14.05 10.37 -16.16
C ARG A 386 15.50 10.38 -16.63
N GLY A 387 15.80 11.08 -17.72
CA GLY A 387 17.16 11.24 -18.22
C GLY A 387 18.05 12.06 -17.28
N LEU A 388 17.54 13.18 -16.74
CA LEU A 388 18.26 13.96 -15.73
C LEU A 388 18.53 13.15 -14.46
N LEU A 389 17.52 12.43 -13.96
CA LEU A 389 17.66 11.54 -12.81
C LEU A 389 18.66 10.41 -13.10
N ALA A 390 18.62 9.84 -14.30
CA ALA A 390 19.58 8.83 -14.72
C ALA A 390 20.99 9.41 -14.76
N CYS A 391 21.22 10.60 -15.31
CA CYS A 391 22.54 11.25 -15.29
C CYS A 391 23.07 11.49 -13.86
N ALA A 392 22.19 11.83 -12.91
CA ALA A 392 22.57 12.03 -11.52
C ALA A 392 22.90 10.72 -10.79
N ILE A 393 22.12 9.66 -11.02
CA ILE A 393 22.27 8.38 -10.31
C ILE A 393 23.31 7.47 -10.98
N TRP A 394 23.43 7.53 -12.30
CA TRP A 394 24.20 6.57 -13.09
C TRP A 394 25.67 6.48 -12.69
N PRO A 395 26.43 7.56 -12.39
CA PRO A 395 27.83 7.43 -12.00
C PRO A 395 28.01 6.59 -10.73
N PHE A 396 27.15 6.81 -9.72
CA PHE A 396 27.19 6.10 -8.45
C PHE A 396 26.70 4.66 -8.58
N ALA A 397 25.59 4.46 -9.30
CA ALA A 397 25.05 3.13 -9.55
C ALA A 397 26.02 2.28 -10.38
N PHE A 398 26.61 2.86 -11.44
CA PHE A 398 27.61 2.21 -12.26
C PHE A 398 28.83 1.81 -11.42
N ALA A 399 29.39 2.74 -10.64
CA ALA A 399 30.57 2.47 -9.81
C ALA A 399 30.30 1.32 -8.80
N ALA A 400 29.17 1.36 -8.10
CA ALA A 400 28.80 0.32 -7.14
C ALA A 400 28.60 -1.05 -7.81
N TYR A 401 27.89 -1.09 -8.93
CA TYR A 401 27.66 -2.35 -9.67
C TYR A 401 28.96 -2.88 -10.29
N ALA A 402 29.77 -2.02 -10.91
CA ALA A 402 31.04 -2.41 -11.52
C ALA A 402 32.02 -2.94 -10.46
N ALA A 403 32.12 -2.27 -9.30
CA ALA A 403 32.95 -2.75 -8.19
C ALA A 403 32.47 -4.11 -7.68
N ARG A 404 31.16 -4.27 -7.42
CA ARG A 404 30.59 -5.54 -6.94
C ARG A 404 30.83 -6.69 -7.92
N TRP A 405 30.48 -6.50 -9.20
CA TRP A 405 30.60 -7.58 -10.19
C TRP A 405 32.04 -7.89 -10.52
N THR A 406 32.93 -6.90 -10.50
CA THR A 406 34.36 -7.14 -10.62
C THR A 406 34.86 -7.93 -9.42
N ALA A 407 34.58 -7.53 -8.18
CA ALA A 407 35.01 -8.27 -6.99
C ALA A 407 34.58 -9.75 -7.00
N LEU A 408 33.40 -10.06 -7.55
CA LEU A 408 32.90 -11.44 -7.66
C LEU A 408 33.59 -12.28 -8.75
N ASN A 409 34.09 -11.66 -9.82
CA ASN A 409 34.55 -12.37 -11.03
C ASN A 409 36.02 -12.12 -11.38
N GLU A 410 36.70 -11.24 -10.65
CA GLU A 410 38.03 -10.73 -10.96
C GLU A 410 39.05 -11.85 -11.13
N SER A 411 39.12 -12.75 -10.15
CA SER A 411 40.08 -13.85 -10.10
C SER A 411 39.89 -14.82 -11.27
N TYR A 412 38.63 -15.16 -11.57
CA TYR A 412 38.27 -16.03 -12.69
C TYR A 412 38.67 -15.41 -14.03
N VAL A 413 38.30 -14.15 -14.28
CA VAL A 413 38.63 -13.46 -15.54
C VAL A 413 40.12 -13.17 -15.67
N ARG A 414 40.82 -12.87 -14.57
CA ARG A 414 42.27 -12.71 -14.55
C ARG A 414 42.95 -14.01 -14.98
N GLY A 415 42.49 -15.16 -14.49
CA GLY A 415 43.01 -16.47 -14.88
C GLY A 415 42.85 -16.77 -16.38
N LEU A 416 41.75 -16.33 -16.99
CA LEU A 416 41.47 -16.57 -18.41
C LEU A 416 42.12 -15.56 -19.37
N THR A 417 42.34 -14.32 -18.94
CA THR A 417 42.69 -13.22 -19.86
C THR A 417 43.93 -12.42 -19.45
N ALA A 418 44.53 -12.71 -18.30
CA ALA A 418 45.59 -11.93 -17.66
C ALA A 418 45.22 -10.46 -17.37
N LYS A 419 43.92 -10.10 -17.40
CA LYS A 419 43.44 -8.73 -17.12
C LYS A 419 43.18 -8.54 -15.64
N GLY A 420 43.88 -7.61 -15.01
CA GLY A 420 43.58 -7.19 -13.63
C GLY A 420 42.31 -6.34 -13.52
N ALA A 421 41.81 -6.19 -12.29
CA ALA A 421 40.59 -5.46 -11.94
C ALA A 421 40.45 -4.08 -12.61
N ILE A 422 41.52 -3.26 -12.61
CA ILE A 422 41.51 -1.90 -13.18
C ILE A 422 41.19 -1.94 -14.68
N ARG A 423 41.79 -2.88 -15.41
CA ARG A 423 41.54 -3.06 -16.85
C ARG A 423 40.11 -3.52 -17.09
N GLN A 424 39.60 -4.44 -16.28
CA GLN A 424 38.22 -4.91 -16.39
C GLN A 424 37.20 -3.78 -16.11
N LEU A 425 37.47 -2.92 -15.13
CA LEU A 425 36.63 -1.74 -14.83
C LEU A 425 36.65 -0.71 -15.97
N GLY A 426 37.82 -0.46 -16.55
CA GLY A 426 37.97 0.42 -17.71
C GLY A 426 37.22 -0.10 -18.94
N GLU A 427 37.28 -1.42 -19.20
CA GLU A 427 36.53 -2.06 -20.29
C GLU A 427 35.01 -1.96 -20.06
N GLN A 428 34.54 -2.19 -18.82
CA GLN A 428 33.12 -2.01 -18.46
C GLN A 428 32.65 -0.56 -18.68
N LEU A 429 33.46 0.43 -18.28
CA LEU A 429 33.12 1.85 -18.47
C LEU A 429 33.05 2.21 -19.95
N ALA A 430 34.02 1.73 -20.75
CA ALA A 430 34.04 1.94 -22.19
C ALA A 430 32.79 1.35 -22.87
N LEU A 431 32.37 0.14 -22.48
CA LEU A 431 31.17 -0.50 -23.01
C LEU A 431 29.88 0.22 -22.57
N ALA A 432 29.83 0.69 -21.33
CA ALA A 432 28.70 1.45 -20.82
C ALA A 432 28.55 2.81 -21.54
N LEU A 433 29.65 3.51 -21.82
CA LEU A 433 29.62 4.78 -22.54
C LEU A 433 29.34 4.62 -24.05
N ARG A 434 29.82 3.55 -24.69
CA ARG A 434 29.67 3.36 -26.14
C ARG A 434 28.35 2.74 -26.54
N ILE A 435 27.87 1.74 -25.80
CA ILE A 435 26.70 0.94 -26.17
C ILE A 435 25.73 0.71 -25.00
N SER A 436 25.85 1.49 -23.92
CA SER A 436 24.96 1.43 -22.75
C SER A 436 24.91 0.05 -22.06
N MET A 437 25.97 -0.76 -22.19
CA MET A 437 26.01 -2.08 -21.58
C MET A 437 26.27 -1.99 -20.06
N ALA A 438 25.43 -2.65 -19.26
CA ALA A 438 25.59 -2.70 -17.81
C ALA A 438 26.79 -3.60 -17.39
N PRO A 439 27.45 -3.30 -16.25
CA PRO A 439 28.58 -4.08 -15.72
C PRO A 439 28.38 -5.60 -15.63
N TYR A 440 27.17 -6.04 -15.26
CA TYR A 440 26.85 -7.46 -15.15
C TYR A 440 26.99 -8.21 -16.49
N TRP A 441 26.62 -7.58 -17.60
CA TRP A 441 26.66 -8.20 -18.93
C TRP A 441 28.08 -8.40 -19.47
N TYR A 442 29.04 -7.61 -18.99
CA TYR A 442 30.45 -7.78 -19.33
C TYR A 442 30.96 -9.17 -18.96
N TYR A 443 30.54 -9.68 -17.80
CA TYR A 443 30.86 -11.04 -17.34
C TYR A 443 29.94 -12.08 -17.99
N MET A 444 28.63 -11.84 -17.98
CA MET A 444 27.65 -12.85 -18.41
C MET A 444 27.75 -13.20 -19.90
N PHE A 445 28.08 -12.24 -20.77
CA PHE A 445 28.28 -12.50 -22.21
C PHE A 445 29.75 -12.73 -22.56
N GLU A 446 30.62 -12.81 -21.55
CA GLU A 446 32.07 -13.01 -21.68
C GLU A 446 32.74 -11.97 -22.59
N VAL A 447 32.27 -10.72 -22.49
CA VAL A 447 32.74 -9.57 -23.28
C VAL A 447 34.12 -9.10 -22.81
N TYR A 448 34.62 -9.65 -21.69
CA TYR A 448 36.02 -9.56 -21.30
C TYR A 448 36.97 -10.22 -22.33
N GLY A 449 36.47 -11.15 -23.15
CA GLY A 449 37.22 -11.72 -24.27
C GLY A 449 37.32 -10.74 -25.45
N ASP A 450 38.53 -10.52 -25.97
CA ASP A 450 38.78 -9.49 -26.98
C ASP A 450 37.97 -9.68 -28.28
N GLN A 451 37.71 -10.93 -28.69
CA GLN A 451 36.90 -11.22 -29.87
C GLN A 451 35.41 -10.90 -29.64
N ARG A 452 34.83 -11.34 -28.51
CA ARG A 452 33.43 -11.04 -28.17
C ARG A 452 33.20 -9.56 -27.90
N ARG A 453 34.22 -8.84 -27.44
CA ARG A 453 34.16 -7.38 -27.27
C ARG A 453 33.97 -6.64 -28.59
N LYS A 454 34.56 -7.12 -29.69
CA LYS A 454 34.38 -6.52 -31.03
C LYS A 454 32.92 -6.60 -31.49
N THR A 455 32.23 -7.68 -31.16
CA THR A 455 30.82 -7.91 -31.49
C THR A 455 29.86 -7.41 -30.42
N ALA A 456 30.34 -6.73 -29.36
CA ALA A 456 29.51 -6.32 -28.23
C ALA A 456 28.35 -5.39 -28.63
N HIS A 457 28.54 -4.60 -29.69
CA HIS A 457 27.53 -3.69 -30.22
C HIS A 457 26.27 -4.42 -30.75
N LEU A 458 26.40 -5.70 -31.13
CA LEU A 458 25.30 -6.53 -31.60
C LEU A 458 24.30 -6.91 -30.50
N TYR A 459 24.70 -6.87 -29.22
CA TYR A 459 23.80 -7.18 -28.12
C TYR A 459 22.81 -6.06 -27.88
N LEU A 460 21.53 -6.31 -28.14
CA LEU A 460 20.44 -5.40 -27.82
C LEU A 460 20.00 -5.54 -26.37
N GLN A 461 19.76 -4.40 -25.74
CA GLN A 461 19.32 -4.34 -24.36
C GLN A 461 17.80 -4.41 -24.28
N ARG A 462 17.28 -5.01 -23.20
CA ARG A 462 15.84 -5.19 -23.01
C ARG A 462 15.05 -3.88 -23.07
N TYR A 463 15.64 -2.76 -22.65
CA TYR A 463 15.01 -1.44 -22.70
C TYR A 463 14.97 -0.84 -24.12
N GLU A 464 15.88 -1.24 -25.02
CA GLU A 464 15.88 -0.83 -26.43
C GLU A 464 14.80 -1.58 -27.21
N THR A 465 14.57 -2.85 -26.87
CA THR A 465 13.57 -3.73 -27.51
C THR A 465 12.20 -3.62 -26.83
N LYS A 466 11.92 -4.46 -25.82
CA LYS A 466 10.63 -4.50 -25.09
C LYS A 466 10.28 -3.14 -24.50
N GLY A 467 11.29 -2.42 -24.02
CA GLY A 467 11.09 -1.09 -23.45
C GLY A 467 10.73 -0.02 -24.47
N TYR A 468 10.98 -0.21 -25.77
CA TYR A 468 10.80 0.84 -26.78
C TYR A 468 10.37 0.32 -28.15
N VAL A 469 11.24 -0.35 -28.92
CA VAL A 469 10.94 -0.77 -30.30
C VAL A 469 9.66 -1.60 -30.39
N TYR A 470 9.39 -2.47 -29.41
CA TYR A 470 8.16 -3.27 -29.42
C TYR A 470 6.91 -2.39 -29.28
N GLY A 471 6.98 -1.30 -28.50
CA GLY A 471 5.88 -0.34 -28.39
C GLY A 471 5.72 0.58 -29.61
N LEU A 472 6.69 0.61 -30.52
CA LEU A 472 6.54 1.28 -31.83
C LEU A 472 5.94 0.33 -32.87
N LEU A 473 6.37 -0.93 -32.86
CA LEU A 473 5.96 -1.95 -33.82
C LEU A 473 4.60 -2.57 -33.48
N GLN A 474 4.22 -2.57 -32.20
CA GLN A 474 2.88 -2.90 -31.77
C GLN A 474 2.08 -1.61 -31.66
N PRO A 475 1.21 -1.27 -32.62
CA PRO A 475 0.17 -0.29 -32.33
C PRO A 475 -0.58 -0.80 -31.09
N ARG A 476 -0.92 0.11 -30.17
CA ARG A 476 -1.89 -0.19 -29.10
C ARG A 476 -3.26 -0.36 -29.74
N HIS A 477 -3.44 -1.44 -30.48
CA HIS A 477 -4.74 -1.97 -30.79
C HIS A 477 -5.02 -3.03 -29.73
N ASP A 478 -6.08 -2.80 -28.98
CA ASP A 478 -6.80 -3.91 -28.38
C ASP A 478 -7.49 -4.61 -29.55
N ASP A 479 -6.82 -5.61 -30.11
CA ASP A 479 -7.34 -6.49 -31.17
C ASP A 479 -8.39 -7.47 -30.62
N GLY A 480 -8.86 -7.25 -29.39
CA GLY A 480 -9.82 -8.10 -28.69
C GLY A 480 -9.21 -9.40 -28.19
N MET A 481 -7.92 -9.68 -28.46
CA MET A 481 -7.26 -10.90 -27.98
C MET A 481 -6.94 -10.85 -26.48
N GLN A 482 -6.91 -9.67 -25.86
CA GLN A 482 -6.75 -9.55 -24.41
C GLN A 482 -8.04 -9.90 -23.66
N ASP A 483 -9.20 -9.69 -24.27
CA ASP A 483 -10.48 -10.19 -23.76
C ASP A 483 -10.65 -11.66 -24.18
N LYS A 484 -10.25 -12.55 -23.28
CA LYS A 484 -10.34 -13.99 -23.49
C LYS A 484 -11.76 -14.47 -23.81
N ALA A 485 -12.80 -13.80 -23.28
CA ALA A 485 -14.19 -14.16 -23.55
C ALA A 485 -14.62 -13.72 -24.94
N SER A 486 -14.27 -12.50 -25.36
CA SER A 486 -14.54 -12.04 -26.72
C SER A 486 -13.72 -12.79 -27.78
N PHE A 487 -12.47 -13.12 -27.48
CA PHE A 487 -11.65 -13.97 -28.34
C PHE A 487 -12.24 -15.39 -28.47
N TRP A 488 -12.64 -16.02 -27.35
CA TRP A 488 -13.28 -17.34 -27.39
C TRP A 488 -14.58 -17.32 -28.21
N ARG A 489 -15.45 -16.32 -28.01
CA ARG A 489 -16.69 -16.14 -28.79
C ARG A 489 -16.40 -16.00 -30.28
N HIS A 490 -15.37 -15.23 -30.64
CA HIS A 490 -14.96 -15.07 -32.03
C HIS A 490 -14.46 -16.39 -32.63
N CYS A 491 -13.54 -17.08 -31.96
CA CYS A 491 -13.05 -18.40 -32.40
C CYS A 491 -14.18 -19.41 -32.59
N HIS A 492 -15.14 -19.45 -31.65
CA HIS A 492 -16.32 -20.31 -31.76
C HIS A 492 -17.18 -19.95 -32.98
N ALA A 493 -17.42 -18.65 -33.21
CA ALA A 493 -18.21 -18.17 -34.35
C ALA A 493 -17.58 -18.49 -35.71
N VAL A 494 -16.25 -18.51 -35.81
CA VAL A 494 -15.51 -18.85 -37.05
C VAL A 494 -15.06 -20.31 -37.12
N GLY A 495 -15.49 -21.17 -36.20
CA GLY A 495 -15.19 -22.61 -36.21
C GLY A 495 -13.76 -22.98 -35.82
N VAL A 496 -13.02 -22.07 -35.20
CA VAL A 496 -11.65 -22.30 -34.70
C VAL A 496 -11.70 -22.82 -33.27
N LYS A 497 -11.02 -23.93 -33.00
CA LYS A 497 -11.00 -24.55 -31.67
C LYS A 497 -10.15 -23.71 -30.70
N ALA A 498 -10.77 -23.18 -29.65
CA ALA A 498 -10.11 -22.40 -28.59
C ALA A 498 -10.38 -23.00 -27.20
N VAL A 499 -9.57 -22.62 -26.21
CA VAL A 499 -9.74 -23.05 -24.81
C VAL A 499 -11.10 -22.53 -24.29
N PRO A 500 -11.99 -23.39 -23.76
CA PRO A 500 -13.32 -22.98 -23.32
C PRO A 500 -13.24 -22.01 -22.15
N VAL A 501 -14.04 -20.94 -22.21
CA VAL A 501 -14.23 -20.03 -21.07
C VAL A 501 -15.37 -20.60 -20.23
N LEU A 502 -15.04 -21.08 -19.02
CA LEU A 502 -16.02 -21.71 -18.13
C LEU A 502 -16.94 -20.69 -17.43
N PHE A 503 -16.41 -19.50 -17.16
CA PHE A 503 -17.16 -18.39 -16.60
C PHE A 503 -16.43 -17.06 -16.86
N GLU A 504 -17.21 -15.98 -17.00
CA GLU A 504 -16.78 -14.59 -17.13
C GLU A 504 -17.29 -13.81 -15.91
N LEU A 505 -16.44 -13.02 -15.26
CA LEU A 505 -16.86 -12.13 -14.17
C LEU A 505 -17.13 -10.74 -14.73
N ARG A 506 -18.39 -10.34 -14.84
CA ARG A 506 -18.80 -9.04 -15.37
C ARG A 506 -19.68 -8.30 -14.36
N GLY A 507 -19.25 -7.11 -13.94
CA GLY A 507 -19.98 -6.30 -12.96
C GLY A 507 -20.18 -7.00 -11.60
N GLY A 508 -19.22 -7.82 -11.17
CA GLY A 508 -19.29 -8.56 -9.90
C GLY A 508 -20.15 -9.83 -9.92
N LYS A 509 -20.67 -10.23 -11.09
CA LYS A 509 -21.45 -11.47 -11.26
C LYS A 509 -20.72 -12.46 -12.14
N VAL A 510 -20.85 -13.74 -11.81
CA VAL A 510 -20.40 -14.86 -12.64
C VAL A 510 -21.42 -15.05 -13.77
N VAL A 511 -20.98 -14.89 -15.00
CA VAL A 511 -21.75 -15.11 -16.23
C VAL A 511 -21.10 -16.29 -16.92
N VAL A 512 -21.85 -17.37 -17.14
CA VAL A 512 -21.36 -18.48 -17.96
C VAL A 512 -21.54 -18.05 -19.42
N PRO A 513 -20.45 -17.98 -20.22
CA PRO A 513 -20.47 -17.38 -21.56
C PRO A 513 -21.12 -18.24 -22.63
#